data_AF-A0A9D8XSS0-F1
#
_entry.id   AF-A0A9D8XSS0-F1
#
_cell.length_a   1.000
_cell.length_b   1.000
_cell.length_c   1.000
_cell.angle_alpha   90.00
_cell.angle_beta   90.00
_cell.angle_gamma   90.00
#
_symmetry.space_group_name_H-M   'P 1'
#
loop_
_entity.id
_entity.type
_entity.pdbx_description
1 polymer ?
#
loop_
_entity_poly.entity_id
_entity_poly.type
_entity_poly.pdbx_seq_one_letter_code
_entity_poly.pdbx_strand_id
1 'polypeptide(L)' 'MANKKIKEIRLAPKVKREHRIVISLNDKEKIVLDNFCKKYKIEKKAKFVRETLFTAILKRLDEDYPTLFDEKEMR' A
#
# COMPACT_ATOMS: atom_id res chain seq x y z
N MET A 1 -21.96 -8.46 9.66
CA MET A 1 -20.83 -9.42 9.69
C MET A 1 -19.47 -8.79 9.32
N ALA A 2 -19.41 -7.71 8.53
CA ALA A 2 -18.14 -7.02 8.18
C ALA A 2 -17.39 -6.42 9.38
N ASN A 3 -18.11 -5.86 10.37
CA ASN A 3 -17.49 -5.23 11.55
C ASN A 3 -16.75 -6.21 12.48
N LYS A 4 -17.06 -7.51 12.42
CA LYS A 4 -16.37 -8.56 13.19
C LYS A 4 -15.03 -8.93 12.56
N LYS A 5 -14.98 -9.06 11.22
CA LYS A 5 -13.74 -9.28 10.44
C LYS A 5 -12.71 -8.16 10.64
N ILE A 6 -13.17 -6.90 10.69
CA ILE A 6 -12.28 -5.74 10.93
C ILE A 6 -11.68 -5.76 12.35
N LYS A 7 -12.44 -6.25 13.35
CA LYS A 7 -11.94 -6.46 14.72
C LYS A 7 -10.93 -7.62 14.80
N GLU A 8 -11.15 -8.72 14.08
CA GLU A 8 -10.21 -9.86 14.02
C GLU A 8 -8.87 -9.51 13.36
N ILE A 9 -8.86 -8.68 12.32
CA ILE A 9 -7.63 -8.17 11.70
C ILE A 9 -6.77 -7.38 12.70
N ARG A 10 -7.40 -6.70 13.67
CA ARG A 10 -6.71 -5.94 14.72
C ARG A 10 -6.18 -6.81 15.87
N LEU A 11 -6.76 -8.00 16.08
CA LEU A 11 -6.36 -8.97 17.11
C LEU A 11 -5.43 -10.08 16.59
N ALA A 12 -5.29 -10.23 15.27
CA ALA A 12 -4.39 -11.20 14.69
C ALA A 12 -2.94 -10.89 15.13
N PRO A 13 -2.17 -11.88 15.62
CA PRO A 13 -0.76 -11.68 15.90
C PRO A 13 -0.11 -11.14 14.63
N LYS A 14 0.74 -10.11 14.75
CA LYS A 14 1.54 -9.51 13.66
C LYS A 14 1.94 -10.60 12.67
N VAL A 15 1.22 -10.71 11.56
CA VAL A 15 1.45 -11.77 10.58
C VAL A 15 2.88 -11.64 10.11
N LYS A 16 3.63 -12.76 10.18
CA LYS A 16 5.04 -12.77 9.79
C LYS A 16 5.11 -12.52 8.29
N ARG A 17 6.06 -11.67 7.89
CA ARG A 17 6.34 -11.38 6.49
C ARG A 17 7.37 -12.39 6.03
N GLU A 18 6.93 -13.40 5.28
CA GLU A 18 7.78 -14.54 4.88
C GLU A 18 8.40 -14.32 3.50
N HIS A 19 7.72 -13.61 2.61
CA HIS A 19 8.20 -13.35 1.26
C HIS A 19 9.07 -12.10 1.19
N ARG A 20 10.31 -12.26 0.71
CA ARG A 20 11.26 -11.17 0.49
C ARG A 20 11.15 -10.64 -0.93
N ILE A 21 11.05 -9.33 -1.06
CA ILE A 21 11.15 -8.60 -2.32
C ILE A 21 12.39 -7.72 -2.25
N VAL A 22 13.21 -7.74 -3.30
CA VAL A 22 14.39 -6.89 -3.46
C VAL A 22 14.16 -5.98 -4.66
N ILE A 23 14.38 -4.68 -4.49
CA ILE A 23 14.24 -3.67 -5.53
C ILE A 23 15.58 -2.96 -5.64
N SER A 24 16.12 -2.92 -6.85
CA SER A 24 17.31 -2.13 -7.16
C SER A 24 16.88 -0.75 -7.63
N LEU A 25 17.53 0.29 -7.12
CA LEU A 25 17.28 1.69 -7.46
C LEU A 25 18.56 2.29 -8.04
N ASN A 26 18.41 3.23 -8.96
CA ASN A 26 19.52 4.07 -9.41
C ASN A 26 19.91 5.08 -8.31
N ASP A 27 21.10 5.65 -8.39
CA ASP A 27 21.63 6.61 -7.42
C ASP A 27 20.69 7.81 -7.23
N LYS A 28 20.17 8.34 -8.34
CA LYS A 28 19.22 9.47 -8.32
C LYS A 28 17.93 9.10 -7.61
N GLU A 29 17.37 7.92 -7.90
CA GLU A 29 16.11 7.45 -7.31
C GLU A 29 16.27 7.21 -5.80
N LYS A 30 17.40 6.63 -5.40
CA LYS A 30 17.75 6.43 -4.00
C LYS A 30 17.87 7.77 -3.25
N ILE A 31 18.54 8.76 -3.83
CA ILE A 31 18.66 10.11 -3.23
C ILE A 31 17.29 10.74 -3.04
N VAL A 32 16.42 10.67 -4.05
CA VAL A 32 15.05 11.20 -3.97
C VAL A 32 14.26 10.50 -2.85
N LEU A 33 14.31 9.17 -2.79
CA LEU A 33 13.63 8.40 -1.75
C LEU A 33 14.16 8.74 -0.35
N ASP A 34 15.48 8.85 -0.19
CA ASP A 34 16.12 9.19 1.08
C ASP A 34 15.72 10.60 1.54
N ASN A 35 15.70 11.57 0.63
CA ASN A 35 15.29 12.95 0.91
C ASN A 35 13.80 13.03 1.25
N PHE A 36 12.95 12.29 0.54
CA PHE A 36 11.53 12.20 0.85
C PHE A 36 11.31 11.64 2.26
N CYS A 37 11.95 10.50 2.59
CA CYS A 37 11.83 9.92 3.92
C CYS A 37 12.32 10.86 5.03
N LYS A 38 13.41 11.62 4.79
CA LYS A 38 13.89 12.64 5.74
C LYS A 38 12.87 13.77 5.93
N LYS A 39 12.32 14.31 4.83
CA LYS A 39 11.36 15.42 4.85
C LYS A 39 10.10 15.08 5.65
N TYR A 40 9.58 13.86 5.49
CA TYR A 40 8.34 13.41 6.15
C TYR A 40 8.58 12.59 7.42
N LYS A 41 9.83 12.55 7.94
CA LYS A 41 10.21 11.82 9.16
C LYS A 41 9.76 10.34 9.13
N ILE A 42 9.92 9.69 8.00
CA ILE A 42 9.53 8.29 7.81
C ILE A 42 10.61 7.39 8.41
N GLU A 43 10.30 6.77 9.55
CA GLU A 43 11.23 5.88 10.26
C GLU A 43 11.49 4.56 9.52
N LYS A 44 10.45 3.99 8.89
CA LYS A 44 10.50 2.64 8.29
C LYS A 44 10.28 2.70 6.79
N LYS A 45 11.37 2.83 6.02
CA LYS A 45 11.35 2.86 4.55
C LYS A 45 10.62 1.65 3.94
N ALA A 46 10.90 0.44 4.44
CA ALA A 46 10.24 -0.78 3.98
C ALA A 46 8.72 -0.78 4.24
N LYS A 47 8.27 -0.15 5.33
CA LYS A 47 6.84 0.02 5.61
C LYS A 47 6.22 0.96 4.57
N PHE A 48 6.84 2.11 4.37
CA PHE A 48 6.39 3.13 3.42
C PHE A 48 6.30 2.58 2.00
N VAL A 49 7.37 2.00 1.46
CA VAL A 49 7.40 1.45 0.09
C VAL A 49 6.27 0.44 -0.12
N ARG A 50 6.05 -0.43 0.85
CA ARG A 50 5.00 -1.44 0.79
C ARG A 50 3.60 -0.83 0.83
N GLU A 51 3.36 0.12 1.73
CA GLU A 51 2.07 0.81 1.81
C GLU A 51 1.77 1.55 0.52
N THR A 52 2.72 2.32 -0.01
CA THR A 52 2.58 3.03 -1.28
C THR A 52 2.31 2.08 -2.44
N LEU A 53 3.07 0.98 -2.54
CA LEU A 53 2.89 -0.02 -3.61
C LEU A 53 1.51 -0.65 -3.55
N PHE A 54 1.08 -1.15 -2.38
CA PHE A 54 -0.23 -1.80 -2.26
C PHE A 54 -1.38 -0.81 -2.41
N THR A 55 -1.25 0.43 -1.95
CA THR A 55 -2.26 1.47 -2.21
C THR A 55 -2.40 1.74 -3.71
N ALA A 56 -1.30 1.79 -4.46
CA ALA A 56 -1.36 1.97 -5.90
C ALA A 56 -1.99 0.76 -6.62
N ILE A 57 -1.62 -0.46 -6.22
CA ILE A 57 -2.20 -1.69 -6.77
C ILE A 57 -3.70 -1.75 -6.50
N LEU A 58 -4.13 -1.53 -5.25
CA LEU A 58 -5.54 -1.61 -4.88
C LEU A 58 -6.38 -0.56 -5.62
N LYS A 59 -5.91 0.69 -5.72
CA LYS A 59 -6.59 1.72 -6.50
C LYS A 59 -6.79 1.31 -7.95
N ARG A 60 -5.73 0.79 -8.58
CA ARG A 60 -5.81 0.32 -9.95
C ARG A 60 -6.76 -0.87 -10.11
N LEU A 61 -6.74 -1.80 -9.17
CA LEU A 61 -7.67 -2.93 -9.18
C LEU A 61 -9.12 -2.48 -8.99
N ASP A 62 -9.37 -1.48 -8.16
CA ASP A 62 -10.71 -0.90 -7.97
C ASP A 62 -11.19 -0.18 -9.24
N GLU A 63 -10.29 0.49 -9.98
CA GLU A 63 -10.57 1.14 -11.28
C GLU A 63 -10.82 0.11 -12.40
N ASP A 64 -10.03 -0.97 -12.43
CA ASP A 64 -10.12 -2.03 -13.44
C ASP A 64 -11.27 -3.03 -13.16
N TYR A 65 -11.88 -2.99 -11.97
CA TYR A 65 -13.01 -3.85 -11.64
C TYR A 65 -14.27 -3.29 -12.30
N PRO A 66 -14.95 -4.03 -13.19
CA PRO A 66 -16.23 -3.59 -13.73
C PRO A 66 -17.22 -3.48 -12.58
N THR A 67 -17.49 -2.26 -12.14
CA THR A 67 -18.55 -2.01 -11.18
C THR A 67 -19.88 -2.22 -11.89
N LEU A 68 -20.85 -2.82 -11.18
CA LEU A 68 -22.16 -3.17 -11.76
C LEU A 68 -22.89 -1.96 -12.36
N PHE A 69 -22.51 -0.75 -11.94
CA PHE A 69 -22.92 0.53 -12.49
C PHE A 69 -21.67 1.41 -12.62
N ASP A 70 -21.54 2.15 -13.72
CA ASP A 70 -20.53 3.21 -13.83
C ASP A 70 -20.94 4.40 -12.97
N GLU A 71 -19.98 5.15 -12.40
CA GLU A 71 -20.26 6.38 -11.62
C GLU A 71 -21.13 7.40 -12.40
N LYS A 72 -21.09 7.34 -13.73
CA LYS A 72 -21.93 8.14 -14.62
C LYS A 72 -23.41 7.71 -14.64
N GLU A 73 -23.72 6.46 -14.34
CA GLU A 73 -25.11 5.95 -14.30
C GLU A 73 -25.78 6.13 -12.94
N MET A 74 -25.02 6.47 -11.89
CA MET A 74 -25.53 6.70 -10.53
C MET A 74 -25.88 8.16 -10.20
N ARG A 75 -25.71 9.09 -11.16
CA ARG A 75 -26.00 10.53 -10.99
C ARG A 75 -27.22 10.99 -11.77
#